data_AF-A0A1Z5L9I7-F1
#
_entry.id   AF-A0A1Z5L9I7-F1
#
_cell.length_a   1.000
_cell.length_b   1.000
_cell.length_c   1.000
_cell.angle_alpha   90.00
_cell.angle_beta   90.00
_cell.angle_gamma   90.00
#
_symmetry.space_group_name_H-M   'P 1'
#
loop_
_entity.id
_entity.type
_entity.pdbx_description
1 polymer ?
#
loop_
_entity_poly.entity_id
_entity_poly.type
_entity_poly.pdbx_seq_one_letter_code
_entity_poly.pdbx_strand_id
1 'polypeptide(L)'
;MITFNNLCLKYVGVAFYTVSRSLTTVFNVIFTFLVLHQTTSKRAISCCAVIVAGFVLGINQEGRMGSLSVFGVVCGLLASATLSMYSIYTKKMLPIVEESVSLLTFYNNVNALLMFIPMVILFGEVQTVWNFKYLNDHLFDGNTFR
;
A
#
# COMPACT_ATOMS: atom_id res chain seq x y z
N MET A 1 -4.15 2.97 -2.02
CA MET A 1 -3.05 2.31 -1.28
C MET A 1 -3.24 0.81 -1.18
N ILE A 2 -4.34 0.32 -0.62
CA ILE A 2 -4.53 -1.10 -0.24
C ILE A 2 -4.47 -2.04 -1.46
N THR A 3 -5.08 -1.69 -2.59
CA THR A 3 -5.07 -2.54 -3.79
C THR A 3 -3.67 -2.75 -4.38
N PHE A 4 -2.89 -1.69 -4.57
CA PHE A 4 -1.50 -1.78 -5.06
C PHE A 4 -0.59 -2.53 -4.08
N ASN A 5 -0.83 -2.38 -2.78
CA ASN A 5 -0.09 -3.07 -1.74
C ASN A 5 -0.33 -4.60 -1.81
N ASN A 6 -1.60 -5.01 -1.95
CA ASN A 6 -1.97 -6.41 -2.17
C ASN A 6 -1.44 -6.97 -3.49
N LEU A 7 -1.47 -6.17 -4.56
CA LEU A 7 -0.93 -6.56 -5.87
C LEU A 7 0.59 -6.79 -5.79
N CYS A 8 1.32 -5.96 -5.04
CA CYS A 8 2.75 -6.13 -4.83
C CYS A 8 3.06 -7.45 -4.09
N LEU A 9 2.33 -7.76 -3.01
CA LEU A 9 2.48 -9.04 -2.29
C LEU A 9 2.17 -10.28 -3.13
N LYS A 10 1.38 -10.15 -4.20
CA LYS A 10 1.13 -11.24 -5.15
C LYS A 10 2.32 -11.53 -6.08
N TYR A 11 3.14 -10.52 -6.39
CA TYR A 11 4.21 -10.61 -7.39
C TYR A 11 5.62 -10.46 -6.81
N VAL A 12 5.73 -10.23 -5.50
CA VAL A 12 7.00 -9.91 -4.83
C VAL A 12 7.05 -10.58 -3.46
N GLY A 13 8.24 -11.02 -3.06
CA GLY A 13 8.48 -11.62 -1.74
C GLY A 13 8.22 -10.63 -0.59
N VAL A 14 7.82 -11.16 0.56
CA VAL A 14 7.53 -10.37 1.77
C VAL A 14 8.74 -9.51 2.20
N ALA A 15 9.96 -9.99 1.99
CA ALA A 15 11.18 -9.24 2.28
C ALA A 15 11.35 -8.01 1.37
N PHE A 16 11.13 -8.13 0.07
CA PHE A 16 11.22 -6.99 -0.84
C PHE A 16 10.06 -6.00 -0.62
N TYR A 17 8.90 -6.49 -0.18
CA TYR A 17 7.77 -5.65 0.22
C TYR A 17 8.12 -4.72 1.39
N THR A 18 8.76 -5.21 2.46
CA THR A 18 9.13 -4.37 3.60
C THR A 18 10.16 -3.32 3.23
N VAL A 19 11.14 -3.68 2.39
CA VAL A 19 12.12 -2.75 1.82
C VAL A 19 11.41 -1.67 0.97
N SER A 20 10.52 -2.06 0.06
CA SER A 20 9.72 -1.12 -0.74
C SER A 20 8.86 -0.18 0.10
N ARG A 21 8.28 -0.68 1.20
CA ARG A 21 7.45 0.10 2.12
C ARG A 21 8.26 1.18 2.85
N SER A 22 9.51 0.90 3.21
CA SER A 22 10.40 1.90 3.85
C SER A 22 10.62 3.13 2.97
N LEU A 23 10.61 2.97 1.64
CA LEU A 23 10.76 4.04 0.65
C LEU A 23 9.61 5.06 0.67
N THR A 24 8.46 4.72 1.26
CA THR A 24 7.35 5.66 1.51
C THR A 24 7.83 6.90 2.26
N THR A 25 8.77 6.74 3.20
CA THR A 25 9.32 7.87 3.97
C THR A 25 10.10 8.84 3.10
N VAL A 26 10.88 8.32 2.15
CA VAL A 26 11.64 9.11 1.17
C VAL A 26 10.68 9.89 0.27
N PHE A 27 9.64 9.23 -0.26
CA PHE A 27 8.60 9.92 -1.04
C PHE A 27 7.84 10.96 -0.22
N ASN A 28 7.58 10.69 1.06
CA ASN A 28 6.91 11.65 1.95
C ASN A 28 7.76 12.91 2.15
N VAL A 29 9.08 12.77 2.34
CA VAL A 29 10.00 13.92 2.41
C VAL A 29 10.01 14.71 1.10
N ILE A 30 10.11 14.02 -0.05
CA ILE A 30 10.08 14.66 -1.37
C ILE A 30 8.77 15.42 -1.60
N PHE A 31 7.62 14.79 -1.34
CA PHE A 31 6.33 15.43 -1.51
C PHE A 31 6.06 16.52 -0.48
N THR A 32 6.58 16.41 0.74
CA THR A 32 6.50 17.49 1.73
C THR A 32 7.24 18.73 1.24
N PHE A 33 8.40 18.54 0.61
CA PHE A 33 9.14 19.64 -0.02
C PHE A 33 8.36 20.25 -1.20
N LEU A 34 7.83 19.42 -2.11
CA LEU A 34 7.11 19.90 -3.30
C LEU A 34 5.74 20.53 -3.00
N VAL A 35 4.94 19.92 -2.12
CA VAL A 35 3.54 20.29 -1.87
C VAL A 35 3.40 21.33 -0.76
N LEU A 36 4.22 21.24 0.28
CA LEU A 36 4.11 22.09 1.48
C LEU A 36 5.19 23.19 1.54
N HIS A 37 6.20 23.15 0.65
CA HIS A 37 7.35 24.07 0.63
C HIS A 37 8.11 24.18 1.98
N GLN A 38 7.94 23.18 2.85
CA GLN A 38 8.63 23.11 4.13
C GLN A 38 9.98 22.43 3.96
N THR A 39 11.05 23.08 4.44
CA THR A 39 12.41 22.54 4.32
C THR A 39 12.64 21.47 5.37
N THR A 40 13.12 20.30 4.95
CA THR A 40 13.49 19.21 5.85
C THR A 40 14.94 19.35 6.28
N SER A 41 15.25 18.99 7.54
CA SER A 41 16.61 19.06 8.07
C SER A 41 17.60 18.24 7.23
N LYS A 42 18.84 18.74 7.07
CA LYS A 42 19.92 18.05 6.34
C LYS A 42 20.21 16.64 6.87
N ARG A 43 19.94 16.38 8.16
CA ARG A 43 20.03 15.05 8.79
C ARG A 43 18.97 14.07 8.28
N ALA A 44 17.77 14.56 7.94
CA ALA A 44 16.71 13.72 7.38
C ALA A 44 17.08 13.28 5.95
N ILE A 45 17.73 14.16 5.19
CA ILE A 45 18.20 13.86 3.83
C ILE A 45 19.27 12.77 3.85
N SER A 46 20.22 12.82 4.79
CA SER A 46 21.21 11.74 4.92
C SER A 46 20.59 10.38 5.26
N CYS A 47 19.57 10.36 6.13
CA CYS A 47 18.84 9.12 6.41
C CYS A 47 18.08 8.61 5.18
N CYS A 48 17.49 9.50 4.37
CA CYS A 48 16.83 9.11 3.12
C CYS A 48 17.82 8.47 2.14
N ALA A 49 19.06 8.97 2.06
CA ALA A 49 20.10 8.35 1.23
C ALA A 49 20.43 6.92 1.67
N VAL A 50 20.47 6.64 2.98
CA VAL A 50 20.67 5.28 3.52
C VAL A 50 19.51 4.36 3.13
N ILE A 51 18.26 4.83 3.18
CA ILE A 51 17.08 4.06 2.76
C ILE A 51 17.16 3.72 1.27
N VAL A 52 17.53 4.68 0.42
CA VAL A 52 17.70 4.46 -1.02
C VAL A 52 18.82 3.45 -1.29
N ALA A 53 19.94 3.54 -0.57
CA ALA A 53 21.01 2.57 -0.69
C ALA A 53 20.55 1.15 -0.32
N GLY A 54 19.79 1.00 0.77
CA GLY A 54 19.18 -0.28 1.17
C GLY A 54 18.21 -0.83 0.12
N PHE A 55 17.44 0.03 -0.53
CA PHE A 55 16.54 -0.37 -1.63
C PHE A 55 17.31 -0.90 -2.84
N VAL A 56 18.39 -0.24 -3.25
CA VAL A 56 19.24 -0.71 -4.37
C VAL A 56 19.90 -2.05 -4.05
N LEU A 57 20.39 -2.23 -2.82
CA LEU A 57 20.92 -3.52 -2.37
C LEU A 57 19.85 -4.62 -2.39
N GLY A 58 18.64 -4.32 -1.95
CA GLY A 58 17.51 -5.24 -1.99
C GLY A 58 17.15 -5.69 -3.41
N ILE A 59 17.11 -4.75 -4.37
CA ILE A 59 16.91 -5.07 -5.80
C ILE A 59 18.01 -6.01 -6.32
N ASN A 60 19.27 -5.75 -5.99
CA ASN A 60 20.39 -6.56 -6.45
C ASN A 60 20.30 -8.00 -5.91
N GLN A 61 19.91 -8.16 -4.64
CA GLN A 61 19.76 -9.47 -4.04
C GLN A 61 18.61 -10.28 -4.64
N GLU A 62 17.44 -9.67 -4.82
CA GLU A 62 16.29 -10.29 -5.50
C GLU A 62 16.60 -10.62 -6.98
N GLY A 63 17.37 -9.75 -7.65
CA GLY A 63 17.82 -9.94 -9.02
C GLY A 63 18.73 -11.16 -9.18
N ARG A 64 19.63 -11.40 -8.22
CA ARG A 64 20.50 -12.60 -8.21
C ARG A 64 19.74 -13.88 -7.90
N MET A 65 18.62 -13.79 -7.18
CA MET A 65 17.78 -14.94 -6.86
C MET A 65 16.84 -15.33 -8.02
N GLY A 66 16.82 -14.56 -9.12
CA GLY A 66 16.02 -14.84 -10.31
C GLY A 66 14.51 -14.59 -10.14
N SER A 67 14.07 -14.17 -8.95
CA SER A 67 12.66 -13.93 -8.63
C SER A 67 12.21 -12.49 -8.90
N LEU A 68 13.07 -11.65 -9.48
CA LEU A 68 12.82 -10.22 -9.64
C LEU A 68 11.77 -9.94 -10.71
N SER A 69 10.53 -9.72 -10.25
CA SER A 69 9.46 -9.20 -11.10
C SER A 69 9.57 -7.68 -11.20
N VAL A 70 9.94 -7.17 -12.37
CA VAL A 70 9.95 -5.72 -12.66
C VAL A 70 8.58 -5.10 -12.35
N PHE A 71 7.51 -5.84 -12.63
CA PHE A 71 6.15 -5.45 -12.28
C PHE A 71 5.95 -5.26 -10.77
N GLY A 72 6.46 -6.18 -9.95
CA GLY A 72 6.43 -6.07 -8.49
C GLY A 72 7.19 -4.85 -7.96
N VAL A 73 8.35 -4.55 -8.53
CA VAL A 73 9.15 -3.36 -8.17
C VAL A 73 8.38 -2.07 -8.47
N VAL A 74 7.79 -1.95 -9.67
CA VAL A 74 6.99 -0.79 -10.08
C VAL A 74 5.74 -0.66 -9.21
N CYS A 75 5.04 -1.76 -8.93
CA CYS A 75 3.89 -1.76 -8.02
C CYS A 75 4.29 -1.33 -6.60
N GLY A 76 5.45 -1.77 -6.09
CA GLY A 76 5.98 -1.35 -4.79
C GLY A 76 6.27 0.15 -4.73
N LEU A 77 6.93 0.70 -5.75
CA LEU A 77 7.19 2.14 -5.88
C LEU A 77 5.88 2.95 -5.93
N LEU A 78 4.93 2.54 -6.77
CA LEU A 78 3.62 3.19 -6.88
C LEU A 78 2.80 3.09 -5.58
N ALA A 79 2.86 1.96 -4.89
CA ALA A 79 2.20 1.77 -3.60
C ALA A 79 2.74 2.77 -2.55
N SER A 80 4.07 2.88 -2.45
CA SER A 80 4.74 3.80 -1.54
C SER A 80 4.49 5.28 -1.91
N ALA A 81 4.50 5.62 -3.19
CA ALA A 81 4.17 6.96 -3.67
C ALA A 81 2.72 7.33 -3.32
N THR A 82 1.76 6.46 -3.65
CA THR A 82 0.33 6.68 -3.35
C THR A 82 0.08 6.81 -1.84
N LEU A 83 0.75 5.98 -1.02
CA LEU A 83 0.65 6.05 0.44
C LEU A 83 1.20 7.36 0.99
N SER A 84 2.37 7.80 0.50
CA SER A 84 2.96 9.07 0.94
C SER A 84 2.08 10.27 0.57
N MET A 85 1.50 10.27 -0.63
CA MET A 85 0.54 11.29 -1.06
C MET A 85 -0.70 11.31 -0.16
N TYR A 86 -1.30 10.13 0.09
CA TYR A 86 -2.43 10.00 1.01
C TYR A 86 -2.10 10.57 2.40
N SER A 87 -0.94 10.23 2.97
CA SER A 87 -0.51 10.72 4.28
C SER A 87 -0.43 12.25 4.35
N ILE A 88 0.07 12.91 3.31
CA ILE A 88 0.15 14.38 3.24
C ILE A 88 -1.24 15.00 3.12
N TYR A 89 -2.12 14.44 2.29
CA TYR A 89 -3.50 14.90 2.18
C TYR A 89 -4.25 14.72 3.50
N THR A 90 -4.11 13.59 4.19
CA THR A 90 -4.72 13.38 5.52
C THR A 90 -4.26 14.45 6.51
N LYS A 91 -2.96 14.77 6.54
CA LYS A 91 -2.43 15.86 7.39
C LYS A 91 -3.00 17.22 7.01
N LYS A 92 -3.21 17.49 5.72
CA LYS A 92 -3.78 18.76 5.24
C LYS A 92 -5.27 18.90 5.56
N MET A 93 -6.01 17.78 5.59
CA MET A 93 -7.45 17.78 5.89
C MET A 93 -7.75 17.74 7.40
N LEU A 94 -6.80 17.31 8.23
CA LEU A 94 -6.94 17.26 9.68
C LEU A 94 -7.37 18.60 10.34
N PRO A 95 -6.78 19.77 10.01
CA PRO A 95 -7.22 21.04 10.60
C PRO A 95 -8.60 21.51 10.14
N ILE A 96 -9.14 20.95 9.05
CA ILE A 96 -10.49 21.28 8.54
C ILE A 96 -11.58 20.53 9.30
N VAL A 97 -11.21 19.42 9.96
CA VAL A 97 -12.10 18.48 10.66
C VAL A 97 -11.95 18.59 12.19
N GLU A 98 -11.58 19.78 12.68
CA GLU A 98 -11.41 20.06 14.12
C GLU A 98 -10.42 19.08 14.80
N GLU A 99 -9.42 18.59 14.06
CA GLU A 99 -8.44 17.60 14.53
C GLU A 99 -9.03 16.25 15.01
N SER A 100 -10.31 16.00 14.75
CA SER A 100 -10.99 14.76 15.13
C SER A 100 -10.65 13.62 14.17
N VAL A 101 -9.66 12.80 14.55
CA VAL A 101 -9.20 11.64 13.75
C VAL A 101 -10.34 10.64 13.47
N SER A 102 -11.28 10.50 14.40
CA SER A 102 -12.44 9.61 14.28
C SER A 102 -13.39 10.03 13.17
N LEU A 103 -13.72 11.33 13.07
CA LEU A 103 -14.61 11.88 12.05
C LEU A 103 -13.99 11.78 10.66
N LEU A 104 -12.69 12.10 10.55
CA LEU A 104 -11.94 11.97 9.29
C LEU A 104 -11.89 10.51 8.83
N THR A 105 -11.70 9.57 9.76
CA THR A 105 -11.72 8.13 9.48
C THR A 105 -13.11 7.67 9.04
N PHE A 106 -14.17 8.19 9.67
CA PHE A 106 -15.56 7.90 9.27
C PHE A 106 -15.84 8.34 7.82
N TYR A 107 -15.52 9.59 7.46
CA TYR A 107 -15.68 10.07 6.08
C TYR A 107 -14.85 9.27 5.07
N ASN A 108 -13.60 8.93 5.44
CA ASN A 108 -12.74 8.13 4.59
C ASN A 108 -13.30 6.71 4.39
N ASN A 109 -13.87 6.09 5.43
CA ASN A 109 -14.49 4.77 5.34
C ASN A 109 -15.78 4.78 4.50
N VAL A 110 -16.60 5.83 4.61
CA VAL A 110 -17.80 5.99 3.77
C VAL A 110 -17.42 6.16 2.29
N ASN A 111 -16.44 7.01 2.00
CA ASN A 111 -15.89 7.14 0.64
C ASN A 111 -15.25 5.83 0.15
N ALA A 112 -14.56 5.10 1.03
CA ALA A 112 -13.97 3.81 0.68
C ALA A 112 -15.06 2.79 0.33
N LEU A 113 -16.16 2.71 1.10
CA LEU A 113 -17.29 1.83 0.81
C LEU A 113 -17.87 2.14 -0.58
N LEU A 114 -18.08 3.42 -0.90
CA LEU A 114 -18.59 3.85 -2.20
C LEU A 114 -17.63 3.49 -3.35
N MET A 115 -16.31 3.66 -3.16
CA MET A 115 -15.32 3.32 -4.18
C MET A 115 -15.05 1.81 -4.30
N PHE A 116 -15.24 1.03 -3.23
CA PHE A 116 -15.02 -0.42 -3.24
C PHE A 116 -16.10 -1.16 -4.04
N ILE A 117 -17.37 -0.75 -3.94
CA ILE A 117 -18.49 -1.41 -4.64
C ILE A 117 -18.25 -1.55 -6.16
N PRO A 118 -17.94 -0.48 -6.93
CA PRO A 118 -17.67 -0.62 -8.36
C PRO A 118 -16.38 -1.39 -8.64
N MET A 119 -15.39 -1.31 -7.74
CA MET A 119 -14.14 -2.03 -7.89
C MET A 119 -14.35 -3.55 -7.76
N VAL A 120 -15.13 -4.01 -6.77
CA VAL A 120 -15.47 -5.43 -6.55
C VAL A 120 -16.22 -6.02 -7.76
N ILE A 121 -17.09 -5.24 -8.38
CA ILE A 121 -17.80 -5.64 -9.61
C ILE A 121 -16.81 -5.76 -10.78
N LEU A 122 -15.94 -4.77 -10.99
CA LEU A 122 -14.95 -4.76 -12.08
C LEU A 122 -13.91 -5.87 -11.97
N PHE A 123 -13.49 -6.25 -10.76
CA PHE A 123 -12.51 -7.32 -10.55
C PHE A 123 -13.11 -8.73 -10.61
N GLY A 124 -14.44 -8.86 -10.79
CA GLY A 124 -15.09 -10.17 -10.95
C GLY A 124 -15.09 -11.02 -9.68
N GLU A 125 -14.83 -10.41 -8.52
CA GLU A 125 -14.89 -11.12 -7.23
C GLU A 125 -16.32 -11.62 -6.95
N VAL A 126 -17.35 -10.89 -7.41
CA VAL A 126 -18.75 -11.33 -7.34
C VAL A 126 -18.98 -12.61 -8.15
N GLN A 127 -18.41 -12.71 -9.36
CA GLN A 127 -18.50 -13.93 -10.18
C GLN A 127 -17.75 -15.11 -9.54
N THR A 128 -16.63 -14.83 -8.87
CA THR A 128 -15.81 -15.85 -8.19
C THR A 128 -16.51 -16.37 -6.95
N VAL A 129 -17.14 -15.48 -6.18
CA VAL A 129 -17.99 -15.85 -5.04
C VAL A 129 -19.21 -16.63 -5.54
N TRP A 130 -19.96 -16.14 -6.54
CA TRP A 130 -21.16 -16.83 -7.01
C TRP A 130 -20.89 -18.24 -7.58
N ASN A 131 -19.74 -18.47 -8.22
CA ASN A 131 -19.32 -19.78 -8.70
C ASN A 131 -18.63 -20.65 -7.63
N PHE A 132 -18.56 -20.19 -6.37
CA PHE A 132 -17.94 -20.95 -5.31
C PHE A 132 -18.83 -22.14 -4.91
N LYS A 133 -18.38 -23.34 -5.28
CA LYS A 133 -19.12 -24.61 -5.22
C LYS A 133 -19.62 -25.00 -3.81
N TYR A 134 -19.06 -24.40 -2.75
CA TYR A 134 -19.35 -24.73 -1.35
C TYR A 134 -20.18 -23.66 -0.61
N LEU A 135 -20.70 -22.64 -1.30
CA LEU A 135 -21.49 -21.57 -0.65
C LEU A 135 -22.80 -22.04 0.00
N ASN A 136 -23.33 -23.17 -0.45
CA ASN A 136 -24.64 -23.68 -0.04
C ASN A 136 -24.55 -25.01 0.75
N ASP A 137 -23.32 -25.45 1.07
CA ASP A 137 -23.12 -26.67 1.85
C ASP A 137 -23.19 -26.33 3.34
N HIS A 138 -24.24 -26.81 4.00
CA HIS A 138 -24.38 -26.78 5.47
C HIS A 138 -23.40 -27.72 6.19
N LEU A 139 -22.40 -28.27 5.49
CA LEU A 139 -21.47 -29.31 5.95
C LEU A 139 -20.05 -28.79 6.25
N PHE A 140 -19.88 -27.49 6.49
CA PHE A 140 -18.65 -26.95 7.09
C PHE A 140 -18.67 -27.16 8.62
N ASP A 141 -18.87 -28.40 9.05
CA ASP A 141 -18.78 -28.81 10.45
C ASP A 141 -17.37 -29.38 10.69
N GLY A 142 -16.46 -28.51 11.14
CA GLY A 142 -15.30 -28.78 12.02
C GLY A 142 -14.30 -29.93 11.80
N ASN A 143 -14.47 -30.86 10.84
CA ASN A 143 -13.81 -32.17 10.88
C ASN A 143 -12.97 -32.53 9.65
N THR A 144 -12.67 -31.60 8.74
CA THR A 144 -11.88 -31.89 7.53
C THR A 144 -10.46 -31.29 7.53
N PHE A 145 -9.93 -30.95 8.71
CA PHE A 145 -8.48 -30.80 8.92
C PHE A 145 -7.95 -32.08 9.57
N ARG A 146 -7.73 -33.10 8.75
CA ARG A 146 -6.88 -34.24 9.08
C ARG A 146 -6.07 -34.64 7.86
#